data_AF-A0A7V2EF08-F1
#
_entry.id   AF-A0A7V2EF08-F1
#
_cell.length_a   1.000
_cell.length_b   1.000
_cell.length_c   1.000
_cell.angle_alpha   90.00
_cell.angle_beta   90.00
_cell.angle_gamma   90.00
#
_symmetry.space_group_name_H-M   'P 1'
#
loop_
_entity.id
_entity.type
_entity.pdbx_description
1 polymer ?
#
loop_
_entity_poly.entity_id
_entity_poly.type
_entity_poly.pdbx_seq_one_letter_code
_entity_poly.pdbx_strand_id
1 'polypeptide(L)' 'MCHAPHGSTNRSLLATAGNGLCVRCHTQSNFPGVGKVPHNFNLAGGGRCFDCHSEPHGSNVSPLLAPRLQR' A
#
# COMPACT_ATOMS: atom_id res chain seq x y z
N MET A 1 6.46 -9.50 7.42
CA MET A 1 5.29 -10.40 7.42
C MET A 1 4.02 -9.60 7.22
N CYS A 2 3.24 -9.89 6.17
CA CYS A 2 2.04 -9.13 5.79
C CYS A 2 0.73 -9.77 6.28
N HIS A 3 0.65 -11.10 6.21
CA HIS A 3 -0.52 -11.88 6.63
C HIS A 3 -0.28 -12.53 8.00
N ALA A 4 -1.34 -13.07 8.59
CA ALA A 4 -1.30 -13.93 9.76
C ALA A 4 -1.75 -15.34 9.34
N PRO A 5 -0.85 -16.34 9.31
CA PRO A 5 -1.11 -17.65 8.72
C PRO A 5 -2.13 -18.46 9.53
N HIS A 6 -2.25 -18.18 10.83
CA HIS A 6 -3.17 -18.85 11.74
C HIS A 6 -4.51 -18.10 11.91
N GLY A 7 -4.74 -17.00 11.18
CA GLY A 7 -5.96 -16.21 11.27
C GLY A 7 -5.75 -14.77 11.72
N SER A 8 -6.66 -13.88 11.30
CA SER A 8 -6.73 -12.49 11.72
C SER A 8 -8.15 -11.96 11.54
N THR A 9 -8.57 -11.02 12.41
CA THR A 9 -9.84 -10.30 12.29
C THR A 9 -9.83 -9.25 11.18
N ASN A 10 -8.65 -8.92 10.65
CA ASN A 10 -8.52 -8.01 9.53
C ASN A 10 -8.86 -8.72 8.21
N ARG A 11 -9.47 -7.98 7.27
CA ARG A 11 -9.71 -8.47 5.91
C ARG A 11 -8.44 -9.07 5.30
N SER A 12 -8.60 -10.13 4.51
CA SER A 12 -7.50 -10.85 3.84
C SER A 12 -6.44 -11.42 4.79
N LEU A 13 -6.81 -11.72 6.03
CA LEU A 13 -5.91 -12.26 7.05
C LEU A 13 -4.69 -11.35 7.33
N LEU A 14 -4.84 -10.03 7.17
CA LEU A 14 -3.70 -9.12 7.33
C LEU A 14 -3.26 -9.02 8.79
N ALA A 15 -1.95 -8.92 9.02
CA ALA A 15 -1.38 -8.75 10.36
C ALA A 15 -1.72 -7.37 10.98
N THR A 16 -2.12 -6.40 10.15
CA THR A 16 -2.52 -5.06 10.58
C THR A 16 -3.57 -4.52 9.59
N ALA A 17 -4.50 -3.70 10.07
CA ALA A 17 -5.55 -3.14 9.22
C ALA A 17 -5.04 -1.99 8.33
N GLY A 18 -5.54 -1.96 7.09
CA GLY A 18 -5.42 -0.83 6.16
C GLY A 18 -3.97 -0.38 5.91
N ASN A 19 -3.79 0.93 5.79
CA ASN A 19 -2.49 1.55 5.49
C ASN A 19 -1.44 1.29 6.57
N GLY A 20 -1.88 0.95 7.79
CA GLY A 20 -1.01 0.58 8.91
C GLY A 20 -0.05 -0.55 8.54
N LEU A 21 -0.47 -1.49 7.69
CA LEU A 21 0.40 -2.58 7.27
C LEU A 21 1.58 -2.10 6.43
N CYS A 22 1.35 -1.16 5.52
CA CYS A 22 2.36 -0.67 4.58
C CYS A 22 3.43 0.15 5.31
N VAL A 23 3.01 1.03 6.23
CA VAL A 23 3.91 1.94 6.96
C VAL A 23 4.74 1.24 8.04
N ARG A 24 4.44 -0.01 8.39
CA ARG A 24 5.30 -0.82 9.28
C ARG A 24 6.69 -1.07 8.70
N CYS A 25 6.78 -1.17 7.38
CA CYS A 25 8.06 -1.32 6.68
C CYS A 25 8.43 -0.05 5.93
N HIS A 26 7.47 0.62 5.30
CA HIS A 26 7.65 1.94 4.67
C HIS A 26 7.50 3.06 5.72
N THR A 27 8.30 2.97 6.78
CA THR A 27 8.26 3.93 7.89
C THR A 27 8.73 5.29 7.41
N GLN A 28 7.97 6.34 7.74
CA GLN A 28 8.25 7.70 7.31
C GLN A 28 7.98 8.70 8.42
N SER A 29 8.87 9.68 8.51
CA SER A 29 8.81 10.75 9.50
C SER A 29 7.74 11.81 9.18
N ASN A 30 7.26 11.86 7.94
CA ASN A 30 6.43 12.94 7.39
C ASN A 30 5.10 12.44 6.80
N PHE A 31 4.55 11.33 7.30
CA PHE A 31 3.23 10.83 6.90
C PHE A 31 2.16 11.92 7.03
N PRO A 32 1.26 12.13 6.03
CA PRO A 32 0.95 11.27 4.88
C PRO A 32 1.86 11.43 3.66
N GLY A 33 2.98 12.14 3.74
CA GLY A 33 3.99 12.14 2.69
C GLY A 33 4.74 10.80 2.65
N VAL A 34 4.72 10.13 1.49
CA VAL A 34 5.36 8.81 1.30
C VAL A 34 6.39 8.86 0.17
N GLY A 35 7.68 8.72 0.52
CA GLY A 35 8.79 8.79 -0.42
C GLY A 35 8.95 10.19 -1.04
N LYS A 36 9.39 10.25 -2.30
CA LYS A 36 9.54 11.51 -3.05
C LYS A 36 8.24 11.96 -3.74
N VAL A 37 7.16 11.17 -3.62
CA VAL A 37 5.88 11.45 -4.27
C VAL A 37 4.89 11.95 -3.21
N PRO A 38 4.21 13.08 -3.43
CA PRO A 38 3.19 13.58 -2.50
C PRO A 38 1.98 12.62 -2.47
N HIS A 39 1.76 11.97 -1.33
CA HIS A 39 0.63 11.06 -1.11
C HIS A 39 -0.51 11.72 -0.32
N ASN A 40 -0.29 12.93 0.19
CA ASN A 40 -1.26 13.75 0.91
C ASN A 40 -2.59 13.88 0.16
N PHE A 41 -2.58 14.04 -1.18
CA PHE A 41 -3.82 14.20 -1.94
C PHE A 41 -4.77 12.98 -1.84
N ASN A 42 -4.23 11.76 -1.93
CA ASN A 42 -5.03 10.54 -1.87
C ASN A 42 -5.23 10.05 -0.43
N LEU A 43 -4.22 10.18 0.43
CA LEU A 43 -4.28 9.66 1.80
C LEU A 43 -4.99 10.61 2.78
N ALA A 44 -4.95 11.93 2.59
CA ALA A 44 -5.65 12.87 3.48
C ALA A 44 -7.19 12.74 3.38
N GLY A 45 -7.69 12.25 2.24
CA GLY A 45 -9.12 11.94 2.04
C GLY A 45 -9.54 10.53 2.47
N GLY A 46 -8.67 9.76 3.13
CA GLY A 46 -8.95 8.38 3.55
C GLY A 46 -8.63 7.31 2.50
N GLY A 47 -7.91 7.66 1.43
CA GLY A 47 -7.44 6.70 0.43
C GLY A 47 -6.48 5.66 1.01
N ARG A 48 -6.39 4.53 0.33
CA ARG A 48 -5.62 3.36 0.75
C ARG A 48 -4.39 3.18 -0.14
N CYS A 49 -3.32 2.64 0.42
CA CYS A 49 -2.07 2.44 -0.32
C CYS A 49 -2.30 1.64 -1.62
N PHE A 50 -3.15 0.62 -1.55
CA PHE A 50 -3.46 -0.27 -2.66
C PHE A 50 -4.50 0.27 -3.66
N ASP A 51 -5.02 1.48 -3.46
CA ASP A 51 -5.87 2.13 -4.48
C ASP A 51 -5.03 2.58 -5.69
N CYS A 52 -3.72 2.80 -5.51
CA CYS A 52 -2.77 3.04 -6.60
C CYS A 52 -1.66 1.98 -6.68
N HIS A 53 -1.21 1.44 -5.54
CA HIS A 53 -0.28 0.31 -5.51
C HIS A 53 -1.05 -1.02 -5.55
N SER A 54 -1.67 -1.32 -6.69
CA SER A 54 -2.60 -2.45 -6.84
C SER A 54 -1.94 -3.83 -6.82
N GLU A 55 -0.61 -3.90 -6.99
CA GLU A 55 0.16 -5.14 -7.08
C GLU A 55 1.06 -5.36 -5.83
N PRO A 56 0.50 -5.54 -4.61
CA PRO A 56 1.28 -5.69 -3.38
C PRO A 56 2.06 -7.01 -3.29
N HIS A 57 1.75 -7.97 -4.16
CA HIS A 57 2.49 -9.24 -4.29
C HIS A 57 3.61 -9.16 -5.34
N GLY A 58 3.86 -7.98 -5.89
CA GLY A 58 4.78 -7.77 -7.00
C GLY A 58 4.09 -7.92 -8.35
N SER A 59 4.64 -7.23 -9.35
CA SER A 59 4.16 -7.25 -10.73
C SER A 59 5.26 -7.76 -11.65
N ASN A 60 4.90 -8.49 -12.70
CA ASN A 60 5.86 -8.93 -13.72
C ASN A 60 6.10 -7.90 -14.83
N VAL A 61 5.69 -6.65 -14.60
CA VAL A 61 5.99 -5.49 -15.43
C VAL A 61 7.01 -4.62 -14.72
N SER A 62 7.97 -4.08 -15.46
CA SER A 62 8.94 -3.15 -14.91
C SER A 62 8.21 -1.96 -14.26
N PRO A 63 8.67 -1.41 -13.13
CA PRO A 63 8.06 -0.22 -12.52
C PRO A 63 7.97 0.98 -13.47
N LEU A 64 8.85 1.02 -14.48
CA LEU A 64 8.87 2.01 -15.56
C LEU A 64 7.89 1.70 -16.71
N LEU A 65 7.43 0.46 -16.82
CA LEU A 65 6.46 -0.05 -17.79
C LEU A 65 5.13 -0.43 -17.13
N ALA A 66 4.94 -0.07 -15.85
CA ALA A 66 3.69 -0.34 -15.14
C ALA A 66 2.54 0.31 -15.91
N PRO A 67 1.50 -0.45 -16.29
CA PRO A 67 0.49 0.03 -17.20
C PRO A 67 -0.32 1.12 -16.51
N ARG A 68 -0.02 2.37 -16.85
CA ARG A 68 -0.90 3.52 -16.60
C ARG A 68 -2.14 3.51 -17.51
N LEU A 69 -2.41 2.43 -18.25
CA LEU A 69 -3.39 2.39 -19.32
C LEU A 69 -3.95 0.97 -19.57
N GLN A 70 -4.78 0.45 -18.66
CA GLN A 70 -5.75 -0.61 -18.99
C GLN A 70 -7.12 -0.33 -18.37
N ARG A 71 -7.58 0.92 -18.47
CA ARG A 71 -8.97 1.26 -18.78
C ARG A 71 -8.98 2.52 -19.62
#